data_AF-A0A7L2I743-F1
#
_entry.id   AF-A0A7L2I743-F1
#
_cell.length_a   1.000
_cell.length_b   1.000
_cell.length_c   1.000
_cell.angle_alpha   90.00
_cell.angle_beta   90.00
_cell.angle_gamma   90.00
#
_symmetry.space_group_name_H-M   'P 1'
#
loop_
_entity.id
_entity.type
_entity.pdbx_description
1 polymer ?
#
loop_
_entity_poly.entity_id
_entity_poly.type
_entity_poly.pdbx_seq_one_letter_code
_entity_poly.pdbx_strand_id
1 'polypeptide(L)'
;GCVCVRMRMEGGEEMQGAAGLRCAWDMAPPAGTPAKWVRLNVGGTVFLTTRQTLCREQKSFLCRLCQGEELQSDRDETGAYLIDRDPTYFGPILNFLRHGKLVLDKDMAEEGVLEEAEFYNIGPLIRIIKDRLEEKDYTITQVPPKHVYRVLQCQEEELTQMVSTMSDGWRFEQV
;
A
#
# COMPACT_ATOMS: atom_id res chain seq x y z
N GLY A 1 -7.02 33.10 48.12
CA GLY A 1 -8.42 32.62 47.95
C GLY A 1 -8.44 31.23 47.33
N CYS A 2 -9.63 30.68 47.01
CA CYS A 2 -9.74 29.39 46.31
C CYS A 2 -9.77 29.64 44.79
N VAL A 3 -8.99 28.88 44.01
CA VAL A 3 -8.79 29.07 42.57
C VAL A 3 -9.10 27.77 41.82
N CYS A 4 -9.78 27.88 40.67
CA CYS A 4 -10.09 26.75 39.80
C CYS A 4 -9.19 26.81 38.56
N VAL A 5 -8.49 25.73 38.25
CA VAL A 5 -7.55 25.66 37.12
C VAL A 5 -8.01 24.61 36.14
N ARG A 6 -8.18 25.01 34.88
CA ARG A 6 -8.49 24.10 33.77
C ARG A 6 -7.20 23.64 33.11
N MET A 7 -7.03 22.34 33.05
CA MET A 7 -5.89 21.66 32.47
C MET A 7 -6.34 20.80 31.28
N ARG A 8 -5.56 20.80 30.19
CA ARG A 8 -5.77 19.99 28.99
C ARG A 8 -4.68 18.93 28.88
N MET A 9 -5.05 17.69 28.60
CA MET A 9 -4.09 16.63 28.31
C MET A 9 -3.67 16.67 26.84
N GLU A 10 -2.37 16.71 26.56
CA GLU A 10 -1.79 16.46 25.24
C GLU A 10 -1.58 14.96 25.07
N GLY A 11 -2.23 14.38 24.06
CA GLY A 11 -2.03 12.98 23.71
C GLY A 11 -0.62 12.77 23.17
N GLY A 12 0.16 11.90 23.80
CA GLY A 12 1.48 11.52 23.31
C GLY A 12 1.36 10.59 22.10
N GLU A 13 2.01 10.94 21.00
CA GLU A 13 2.34 10.01 19.92
C GLU A 13 3.56 9.18 20.33
N GLU A 14 3.36 7.90 20.61
CA GLU A 14 4.42 6.89 20.53
C GLU A 14 4.27 6.16 19.19
N MET A 15 5.15 6.46 18.24
CA MET A 15 5.29 5.71 16.99
C MET A 15 6.65 5.02 16.97
N GLN A 16 6.70 3.76 17.41
CA GLN A 16 7.82 2.87 17.09
C GLN A 16 7.50 2.15 15.78
N GLY A 17 8.05 2.68 14.68
CA GLY A 17 8.00 2.05 13.37
C GLY A 17 8.89 0.80 13.34
N ALA A 18 8.25 -0.37 13.26
CA ALA A 18 8.93 -1.64 13.04
C ALA A 18 9.42 -1.70 11.57
N ALA A 19 10.73 -1.72 11.39
CA ALA A 19 11.36 -1.95 10.11
C ALA A 19 11.27 -3.43 9.70
N GLY A 20 10.81 -3.65 8.46
CA GLY A 20 11.35 -4.68 7.58
C GLY A 20 10.66 -6.04 7.57
N LEU A 21 9.56 -6.18 6.83
CA LEU A 21 9.19 -7.48 6.27
C LEU A 21 9.82 -7.65 4.88
N ARG A 22 10.94 -8.38 4.86
CA ARG A 22 11.53 -8.91 3.63
C ARG A 22 10.76 -10.19 3.28
N CYS A 23 9.98 -10.18 2.21
CA CYS A 23 9.44 -11.42 1.66
C CYS A 23 10.58 -12.21 1.00
N ALA A 24 10.71 -13.48 1.38
CA ALA A 24 11.70 -14.41 0.87
C ALA A 24 11.43 -14.69 -0.63
N TRP A 25 12.18 -14.04 -1.51
CA TRP A 25 12.14 -14.24 -2.97
C TRP A 25 13.50 -14.64 -3.55
N ASP A 26 14.25 -15.47 -2.81
CA ASP A 26 15.39 -16.18 -3.36
C ASP A 26 14.97 -17.58 -3.79
N MET A 27 14.24 -17.67 -4.89
CA MET A 27 14.24 -18.87 -5.71
C MET A 27 14.82 -18.52 -7.07
N ALA A 28 16.07 -18.95 -7.27
CA ALA A 28 16.74 -18.89 -8.55
C ALA A 28 15.89 -19.65 -9.60
N PRO A 29 15.77 -19.10 -10.82
CA PRO A 29 14.99 -19.76 -11.86
C PRO A 29 15.63 -21.09 -12.26
N PRO A 30 14.84 -22.13 -12.60
CA PRO A 30 15.37 -23.36 -13.17
C PRO A 30 16.07 -23.02 -14.50
N ALA A 31 17.37 -23.31 -14.54
CA ALA A 31 18.19 -23.18 -15.74
C ALA A 31 17.64 -24.11 -16.83
N GLY A 32 17.29 -23.58 -18.00
CA GLY A 32 17.09 -24.47 -19.15
C GLY A 32 16.25 -23.99 -20.34
N THR A 33 15.54 -22.85 -20.28
CA THR A 33 14.87 -22.33 -21.48
C THR A 33 15.29 -20.88 -21.75
N PRO A 34 15.82 -20.56 -22.94
CA PRO A 34 16.10 -19.17 -23.29
C PRO A 34 14.78 -18.39 -23.20
N ALA A 35 14.82 -17.25 -22.51
CA ALA A 35 13.66 -16.40 -22.26
C ALA A 35 13.10 -15.90 -23.60
N LYS A 36 12.19 -16.67 -24.20
CA LYS A 36 11.52 -16.32 -25.45
C LYS A 36 10.72 -15.06 -25.20
N TRP A 37 11.07 -14.00 -25.93
CA TRP A 37 10.32 -12.75 -25.93
C TRP A 37 8.85 -12.99 -26.27
N VAL A 38 7.98 -12.25 -25.60
CA VAL A 38 6.53 -12.29 -25.73
C VAL A 38 6.03 -10.87 -25.89
N ARG A 39 5.16 -10.68 -26.89
CA ARG A 39 4.43 -9.45 -27.13
C ARG A 39 3.02 -9.58 -26.58
N LEU A 40 2.57 -8.61 -25.81
CA LEU A 40 1.21 -8.49 -25.31
C LEU A 40 0.64 -7.21 -25.87
N ASN A 41 -0.56 -7.24 -26.43
CA ASN A 41 -1.30 -6.07 -26.86
C ASN A 41 -2.47 -5.87 -25.89
N VAL A 42 -2.34 -4.91 -24.98
CA VAL A 42 -3.31 -4.63 -23.93
C VAL A 42 -4.08 -3.39 -24.34
N GLY A 43 -5.37 -3.53 -24.69
CA GLY A 43 -6.23 -2.42 -25.09
C GLY A 43 -5.67 -1.54 -26.22
N GLY A 44 -4.85 -2.11 -27.12
CA GLY A 44 -4.20 -1.40 -28.23
C GLY A 44 -2.75 -0.97 -27.98
N THR A 45 -2.23 -1.12 -26.75
CA THR A 45 -0.83 -0.81 -26.44
C THR A 45 0.02 -2.07 -26.35
N VAL A 46 1.14 -2.09 -27.08
CA VAL A 46 2.03 -3.25 -27.14
C VAL A 46 3.10 -3.19 -26.05
N PHE A 47 3.12 -4.22 -25.21
CA PHE A 47 4.13 -4.49 -24.19
C PHE A 47 5.03 -5.64 -24.63
N LEU A 48 6.33 -5.48 -24.38
CA LEU A 48 7.34 -6.50 -24.63
C LEU A 48 7.92 -7.03 -23.31
N THR A 49 7.91 -8.35 -23.17
CA THR A 49 8.42 -9.02 -21.97
C THR A 49 8.89 -10.43 -22.30
N THR A 50 9.25 -11.23 -21.28
CA THR A 50 9.67 -12.62 -21.45
C THR A 50 8.65 -13.57 -20.85
N ARG A 51 8.60 -14.82 -21.35
CA ARG A 51 7.78 -15.87 -20.72
C ARG A 51 8.10 -16.01 -19.23
N GLN A 52 9.38 -15.99 -18.86
CA GLN A 52 9.82 -16.10 -17.47
C GLN A 52 9.14 -15.07 -16.55
N THR A 53 8.99 -13.82 -17.01
CA THR A 53 8.30 -12.77 -16.25
C THR A 53 6.82 -13.09 -16.07
N LEU A 54 6.14 -13.53 -17.13
CA LEU A 54 4.70 -13.84 -17.08
C LEU A 54 4.39 -15.06 -16.22
N CYS A 55 5.28 -16.05 -16.22
CA CYS A 55 5.10 -17.27 -15.46
C CYS A 55 5.63 -17.16 -14.01
N ARG A 56 5.91 -15.93 -13.52
CA ARG A 56 6.39 -15.71 -12.14
C ARG A 56 5.32 -16.03 -11.09
N GLU A 57 4.06 -15.72 -11.39
CA GLU A 57 2.92 -16.09 -10.56
C GLU A 57 2.15 -17.22 -11.26
N GLN A 58 2.29 -18.44 -10.76
CA GLN A 58 1.79 -19.65 -11.44
C GLN A 58 0.26 -19.67 -11.57
N LYS A 59 -0.45 -19.00 -10.65
CA LYS A 59 -1.91 -18.93 -10.66
C LYS A 59 -2.46 -17.77 -11.49
N SER A 60 -1.58 -16.92 -12.03
CA SER A 60 -1.99 -15.75 -12.80
C SER A 60 -2.53 -16.13 -14.18
N PHE A 61 -3.44 -15.31 -14.69
CA PHE A 61 -3.91 -15.40 -16.08
C PHE A 61 -2.73 -15.34 -17.07
N LEU A 62 -1.75 -14.47 -16.81
CA LEU A 62 -0.57 -14.28 -17.65
C LEU A 62 0.31 -15.54 -17.73
N CYS A 63 0.38 -16.32 -16.65
CA CYS A 63 1.07 -17.60 -16.65
C CYS A 63 0.34 -18.65 -17.50
N ARG A 64 -0.98 -18.73 -17.39
CA ARG A 64 -1.76 -19.66 -18.24
C ARG A 64 -1.68 -19.29 -19.72
N LEU A 65 -1.67 -17.99 -20.02
CA LEU A 65 -1.43 -17.44 -21.36
C LEU A 65 -0.02 -17.79 -21.90
N CYS A 66 1.02 -17.74 -21.05
CA CYS A 66 2.39 -18.13 -21.41
C CYS A 66 2.54 -19.64 -21.61
N GLN A 67 1.74 -20.47 -20.93
CA GLN A 67 1.81 -21.93 -21.02
C GLN A 67 0.97 -22.50 -22.16
N GLY A 68 0.03 -21.70 -22.70
CA GLY A 68 -0.85 -22.14 -23.80
C GLY A 68 -1.95 -23.10 -23.35
N GLU A 69 -2.16 -23.22 -22.04
CA GLU A 69 -3.25 -24.02 -21.46
C GLU A 69 -4.61 -23.35 -21.63
N GLU A 70 -4.62 -22.01 -21.69
CA GLU A 70 -5.85 -21.24 -21.78
C GLU A 70 -5.87 -20.43 -23.07
N LEU A 71 -6.79 -20.82 -23.93
CA LEU A 71 -7.26 -20.14 -25.13
C LEU A 71 -6.37 -20.29 -26.36
N GLN A 72 -7.04 -20.68 -27.45
CA GLN A 72 -6.79 -20.19 -28.81
C GLN A 72 -6.84 -18.65 -28.78
N SER A 73 -5.89 -18.02 -28.10
CA SER A 73 -5.88 -16.59 -27.84
C SER A 73 -5.78 -15.88 -29.18
N ASP A 74 -6.66 -14.90 -29.37
CA ASP A 74 -6.60 -13.99 -30.50
C ASP A 74 -5.21 -13.35 -30.48
N ARG A 75 -4.34 -13.85 -31.35
CA ARG A 75 -3.08 -13.21 -31.64
C ARG A 75 -3.29 -12.34 -32.85
N ASP A 76 -2.75 -11.14 -32.81
CA ASP A 76 -2.70 -10.32 -34.01
C ASP A 76 -1.74 -10.91 -35.05
N GLU A 77 -1.70 -10.29 -36.23
CA GLU A 77 -0.79 -10.65 -37.33
C GLU A 77 0.69 -10.57 -36.92
N THR A 78 1.01 -9.83 -35.86
CA THR A 78 2.36 -9.69 -35.30
C THR A 78 2.72 -10.77 -34.29
N GLY A 79 1.76 -11.64 -33.95
CA GLY A 79 1.90 -12.69 -32.94
C GLY A 79 1.82 -12.18 -31.50
N ALA A 80 1.31 -10.97 -31.27
CA ALA A 80 1.08 -10.44 -29.93
C ALA A 80 -0.23 -11.00 -29.37
N TYR A 81 -0.24 -11.38 -28.10
CA TYR A 81 -1.46 -11.82 -27.42
C TYR A 81 -2.36 -10.62 -27.14
N LEU A 82 -3.59 -10.64 -27.63
CA LEU A 82 -4.56 -9.58 -27.41
C LEU A 82 -5.22 -9.73 -26.02
N ILE A 83 -5.29 -8.62 -25.29
CA ILE A 83 -5.90 -8.52 -23.96
C ILE A 83 -6.81 -7.29 -23.98
N ASP A 84 -8.11 -7.48 -23.80
CA ASP A 84 -9.11 -6.41 -23.77
C ASP A 84 -9.20 -5.76 -22.37
N ARG A 85 -8.12 -5.09 -21.97
CA ARG A 85 -7.98 -4.38 -20.69
C ARG A 85 -7.29 -3.03 -20.89
N ASP A 86 -7.38 -2.17 -19.88
CA ASP A 86 -6.78 -0.84 -19.92
C ASP A 86 -5.24 -0.93 -19.82
N PRO A 87 -4.48 -0.46 -20.82
CA PRO A 87 -3.03 -0.48 -20.76
C PRO A 87 -2.44 0.45 -19.71
N THR A 88 -3.18 1.47 -19.28
CA THR A 88 -2.73 2.51 -18.32
C THR A 88 -2.31 1.87 -17.00
N TYR A 89 -3.11 0.94 -16.50
CA TYR A 89 -2.88 0.25 -15.22
C TYR A 89 -2.03 -1.01 -15.35
N PHE A 90 -1.72 -1.47 -16.58
CA PHE A 90 -0.95 -2.69 -16.81
C PHE A 90 0.55 -2.52 -16.52
N GLY A 91 1.10 -1.32 -16.66
CA GLY A 91 2.51 -1.03 -16.41
C GLY A 91 2.99 -1.47 -15.02
N PRO A 92 2.32 -1.03 -13.93
CA PRO A 92 2.60 -1.50 -12.57
C PRO A 92 2.53 -3.02 -12.40
N ILE A 93 1.55 -3.67 -13.02
CA ILE A 93 1.38 -5.13 -12.98
C ILE A 93 2.62 -5.83 -13.56
N LEU A 94 3.03 -5.40 -14.75
CA LEU A 94 4.17 -6.00 -15.44
C LEU A 94 5.48 -5.74 -14.68
N ASN A 95 5.66 -4.54 -14.13
CA ASN A 95 6.83 -4.21 -13.33
C ASN A 95 6.89 -5.02 -12.03
N PHE A 96 5.74 -5.22 -11.37
CA PHE A 96 5.66 -6.12 -10.23
C PHE A 96 6.12 -7.53 -10.59
N LEU A 97 5.73 -8.08 -11.75
CA LEU A 97 6.22 -9.39 -12.19
C LEU A 97 7.72 -9.40 -12.55
N ARG A 98 8.30 -8.28 -12.95
CA ARG A 98 9.74 -8.18 -13.26
C ARG A 98 10.60 -8.22 -12.00
N HIS A 99 10.30 -7.38 -11.01
CA HIS A 99 11.18 -7.16 -9.86
C HIS A 99 10.49 -7.30 -8.48
N GLY A 100 9.20 -7.60 -8.44
CA GLY A 100 8.45 -7.86 -7.21
C GLY A 100 8.09 -6.61 -6.40
N LYS A 101 8.18 -5.41 -6.98
CA LYS A 101 7.88 -4.16 -6.25
C LYS A 101 6.72 -3.44 -6.89
N LEU A 102 5.78 -2.97 -6.07
CA LEU A 102 4.72 -2.07 -6.51
C LEU A 102 5.34 -0.68 -6.72
N VAL A 103 5.29 -0.19 -7.94
CA VAL A 103 5.77 1.16 -8.32
C VAL A 103 4.64 1.83 -9.08
N LEU A 104 4.14 2.93 -8.52
CA LEU A 104 3.02 3.70 -9.05
C LEU A 104 3.46 5.15 -9.25
N ASP A 105 3.00 5.74 -10.35
CA ASP A 105 3.13 7.17 -10.57
C ASP A 105 2.22 7.94 -9.62
N LYS A 106 2.56 9.21 -9.33
CA LYS A 106 1.87 10.01 -8.30
C LYS A 106 0.38 10.21 -8.58
N ASP A 107 0.01 10.28 -9.86
CA ASP A 107 -1.36 10.58 -10.30
C ASP A 107 -2.14 9.31 -10.70
N MET A 108 -1.57 8.13 -10.47
CA MET A 108 -2.22 6.86 -10.81
C MET A 108 -3.18 6.43 -9.70
N ALA A 109 -4.44 6.18 -10.07
CA ALA A 109 -5.44 5.63 -9.14
C ALA A 109 -5.06 4.20 -8.74
N GLU A 110 -4.93 3.95 -7.44
CA GLU A 110 -4.53 2.63 -6.92
C GLU A 110 -5.65 1.62 -7.07
N GLU A 111 -6.90 2.08 -7.04
CA GLU A 111 -8.11 1.31 -7.28
C GLU A 111 -8.10 0.72 -8.69
N GLY A 112 -7.67 1.49 -9.70
CA GLY A 112 -7.55 0.98 -11.07
C GLY A 112 -6.48 -0.10 -11.20
N VAL A 113 -5.37 0.03 -10.47
CA VAL A 113 -4.33 -1.03 -10.42
C VAL A 113 -4.83 -2.25 -9.67
N LEU A 114 -5.65 -2.07 -8.63
CA LEU A 114 -6.26 -3.17 -7.89
C LEU A 114 -7.17 -4.01 -8.78
N GLU A 115 -8.05 -3.38 -9.55
CA GLU A 115 -8.94 -4.04 -10.51
C GLU A 115 -8.15 -4.89 -11.53
N GLU A 116 -7.05 -4.36 -12.07
CA GLU A 116 -6.17 -5.14 -12.95
C GLU A 116 -5.46 -6.28 -12.21
N ALA A 117 -4.95 -6.04 -10.99
CA ALA A 117 -4.27 -7.07 -10.21
C ALA A 117 -5.21 -8.25 -9.88
N GLU A 118 -6.49 -7.97 -9.63
CA GLU A 118 -7.55 -8.97 -9.43
C GLU A 118 -7.86 -9.71 -10.74
N PHE A 119 -7.99 -8.98 -11.86
CA PHE A 119 -8.19 -9.59 -13.18
C PHE A 119 -7.07 -10.57 -13.57
N TYR A 120 -5.81 -10.16 -13.43
CA TYR A 120 -4.67 -11.03 -13.74
C TYR A 120 -4.41 -12.10 -12.66
N ASN A 121 -5.14 -12.05 -11.55
CA ASN A 121 -5.04 -12.95 -10.41
C ASN A 121 -3.62 -13.00 -9.80
N ILE A 122 -3.10 -11.83 -9.41
CA ILE A 122 -1.76 -11.71 -8.81
C ILE A 122 -1.90 -11.48 -7.30
N GLY A 123 -2.12 -12.58 -6.56
CA GLY A 123 -2.39 -12.59 -5.12
C GLY A 123 -1.46 -11.70 -4.27
N PRO A 124 -0.12 -11.81 -4.40
CA PRO A 124 0.80 -10.98 -3.63
C PRO A 124 0.63 -9.47 -3.89
N LEU A 125 0.29 -9.08 -5.12
CA LEU A 125 0.10 -7.69 -5.50
C LEU A 125 -1.22 -7.13 -4.97
N ILE A 126 -2.29 -7.92 -5.09
CA ILE A 126 -3.62 -7.59 -4.54
C ILE A 126 -3.50 -7.25 -3.04
N ARG A 127 -2.78 -8.08 -2.28
CA ARG A 127 -2.56 -7.84 -0.84
C ARG A 127 -1.84 -6.52 -0.58
N ILE A 128 -0.73 -6.27 -1.27
CA ILE A 128 0.05 -5.03 -1.09
C ILE A 128 -0.79 -3.78 -1.38
N ILE A 129 -1.65 -3.82 -2.42
CA ILE A 129 -2.48 -2.67 -2.76
C ILE A 129 -3.60 -2.47 -1.73
N LYS A 130 -4.25 -3.55 -1.27
CA LYS A 130 -5.29 -3.46 -0.22
C LYS A 130 -4.73 -2.90 1.09
N ASP A 131 -3.59 -3.41 1.54
CA ASP A 131 -2.92 -2.91 2.75
C ASP A 131 -2.62 -1.40 2.63
N ARG A 132 -2.20 -0.94 1.44
CA ARG A 132 -1.89 0.48 1.17
C ARG A 132 -3.12 1.38 1.15
N LEU A 133 -4.24 0.88 0.63
CA LEU A 133 -5.52 1.61 0.62
C LEU A 133 -6.05 1.78 2.06
N GLU A 134 -5.97 0.73 2.88
CA GLU A 134 -6.37 0.78 4.29
C GLU A 134 -5.52 1.77 5.11
N GLU A 135 -4.20 1.84 4.87
CA GLU A 135 -3.31 2.83 5.50
C GLU A 135 -3.70 4.27 5.14
N LYS A 136 -4.07 4.52 3.88
CA LYS A 136 -4.52 5.85 3.44
C LYS A 136 -5.82 6.24 4.13
N ASP A 137 -6.78 5.32 4.20
CA ASP A 137 -8.05 5.56 4.89
C ASP A 137 -7.82 5.92 6.37
N TYR A 138 -6.87 5.25 7.05
CA TYR A 138 -6.49 5.60 8.43
C TYR A 138 -5.92 7.01 8.55
N THR A 139 -5.04 7.44 7.65
CA THR A 139 -4.49 8.81 7.69
C THR A 139 -5.54 9.89 7.43
N ILE A 140 -6.53 9.60 6.58
CA ILE A 140 -7.62 10.53 6.25
C ILE A 140 -8.66 10.60 7.38
N THR A 141 -8.92 9.48 8.06
CA THR A 141 -9.89 9.39 9.17
C THR A 141 -9.32 9.70 10.55
N GLN A 142 -8.11 10.27 10.66
CA GLN A 142 -7.57 10.82 11.91
C GLN A 142 -8.58 11.81 12.53
N VAL A 143 -9.41 11.29 13.44
CA VAL A 143 -10.33 12.08 14.26
C VAL A 143 -9.45 13.02 15.07
N PRO A 144 -9.77 14.33 15.13
CA PRO A 144 -9.00 15.26 15.95
C PRO A 144 -8.81 14.66 17.35
N PRO A 145 -7.58 14.71 17.93
CA PRO A 145 -7.31 14.08 19.20
C PRO A 145 -8.33 14.55 20.23
N LYS A 146 -9.05 13.60 20.86
CA LYS A 146 -10.06 13.92 21.88
C LYS A 146 -9.38 14.67 23.02
N HIS A 147 -9.71 15.94 23.21
CA HIS A 147 -9.16 16.72 24.31
C HIS A 147 -9.83 16.33 25.62
N VAL A 148 -9.02 15.83 26.55
CA VAL A 148 -9.44 15.55 27.92
C VAL A 148 -9.10 16.75 28.79
N TYR A 149 -10.09 17.27 29.51
CA TYR A 149 -9.93 18.39 30.42
C TYR A 149 -10.10 17.93 31.87
N ARG A 150 -9.31 18.51 32.78
CA ARG A 150 -9.51 18.39 34.22
C ARG A 150 -9.56 19.77 34.83
N VAL A 151 -10.55 19.99 35.70
CA VAL A 151 -10.62 21.18 36.54
C VAL A 151 -10.08 20.78 37.91
N LEU A 152 -9.04 21.47 38.36
CA LEU A 152 -8.44 21.30 39.66
C LEU A 152 -8.75 22.51 40.52
N GLN A 153 -8.95 22.30 41.81
CA GLN A 153 -9.22 23.37 42.75
C GLN A 153 -8.12 23.39 43.80
N CYS A 154 -7.45 24.53 43.96
CA CYS A 154 -6.39 24.70 44.94
C CYS A 154 -6.49 26.06 45.62
N GLN A 155 -5.78 26.23 46.73
CA GLN A 155 -5.57 27.55 47.31
C GLN A 155 -4.57 28.32 46.44
N GLU A 156 -4.72 29.64 46.38
CA GLU A 156 -3.88 30.55 45.59
C GLU A 156 -2.39 30.39 45.91
N GLU A 157 -2.05 30.13 47.18
CA GLU A 157 -0.70 29.94 47.67
C GLU A 157 -0.07 28.60 47.23
N GLU A 158 -0.89 27.62 46.83
CA GLU A 158 -0.48 26.26 46.46
C GLU A 158 -0.41 26.07 44.93
N LEU A 159 -0.78 27.09 44.14
CA LEU A 159 -0.94 27.01 42.68
C LEU A 159 0.34 26.54 41.98
N THR A 160 1.48 27.15 42.30
CA THR A 160 2.78 26.81 41.67
C THR A 160 3.18 25.38 41.95
N GLN A 161 2.98 24.92 43.19
CA GLN A 161 3.28 23.55 43.60
C GLN A 161 2.38 22.55 42.84
N MET A 162 1.08 22.83 42.77
CA MET A 162 0.13 22.00 42.04
C MET A 162 0.55 21.82 40.57
N VAL A 163 0.81 22.91 39.85
CA VAL A 163 1.23 22.87 38.43
C VAL A 163 2.52 22.08 38.24
N SER A 164 3.50 22.26 39.14
CA SER A 164 4.81 21.61 39.05
C SER A 164 4.81 20.09 39.31
N THR A 165 3.78 19.58 40.01
CA THR A 165 3.66 18.15 40.38
C THR A 165 2.72 17.36 39.48
N MET A 166 2.15 18.00 38.46
CA MET A 166 1.29 17.33 37.48
C MET A 166 2.08 16.29 36.70
N SER A 167 1.42 15.19 36.33
CA SER A 167 2.00 14.18 35.45
C SER A 167 2.34 14.78 34.08
N ASP A 168 3.36 14.23 33.43
CA ASP A 168 3.77 14.66 32.09
C ASP A 168 2.59 14.59 31.09
N GLY A 169 2.47 15.62 30.25
CA GLY A 169 1.42 15.73 29.23
C GLY A 169 0.20 16.58 29.60
N TRP A 170 0.13 17.19 30.78
CA TRP A 170 -0.91 18.19 31.09
C TRP A 170 -0.43 19.62 30.81
N ARG A 171 -1.21 20.37 30.03
CA ARG A 171 -1.01 21.79 29.80
C ARG A 171 -2.05 22.62 30.53
N PHE A 172 -1.58 23.72 31.10
CA PHE A 172 -2.41 24.80 31.61
C PHE A 172 -3.21 25.44 30.48
N GLU A 173 -4.52 25.64 30.70
CA GLU A 173 -5.40 26.30 29.73
C GLU A 173 -5.98 27.61 30.29
N GLN A 174 -6.50 27.59 31.52
CA GLN A 174 -7.14 28.76 32.14
C GLN A 174 -7.14 28.69 33.68
N VAL A 175 -7.10 29.86 34.33
CA VAL A 175 -7.38 30.13 35.75
C VAL A 175 -8.68 30.93 35.88
#